data_AF-A0A9D5TNY6-F1
#
_entry.id   AF-A0A9D5TNY6-F1
#
_cell.length_a   1.000
_cell.length_b   1.000
_cell.length_c   1.000
_cell.angle_alpha   90.00
_cell.angle_beta   90.00
_cell.angle_gamma   90.00
#
_symmetry.space_group_name_H-M   'P 1'
#
loop_
_entity.id
_entity.type
_entity.pdbx_description
1 polymer ?
#
loop_
_entity_poly.entity_id
_entity_poly.type
_entity_poly.pdbx_seq_one_letter_code
_entity_poly.pdbx_strand_id
1 'polypeptide(L)'
;MRSPKASVKKEKIIWLTVLGCLVSYVIFAALTGIKIPCFYYTKFGVKCPGCGVTRMFLSMIHLDFYTAFWFNPIMFILFFIWLFIAFFYFWGRFAFFKNPLFLKCSLIISLVIAGIFGIVRNFY
;
A
#
# COMPACT_ATOMS: atom_id res chain seq x y z
N MET A 1 21.41 36.40 3.33
CA MET A 1 21.92 35.05 3.03
C MET A 1 21.68 34.14 4.25
N ARG A 2 20.78 33.16 4.16
CA ARG A 2 20.45 32.25 5.29
C ARG A 2 21.54 31.17 5.38
N SER A 3 22.20 31.05 6.54
CA SER A 3 23.25 30.06 6.78
C SER A 3 22.72 28.62 6.61
N PRO A 4 23.35 27.77 5.77
CA PRO A 4 22.90 26.40 5.48
C PRO A 4 22.95 25.45 6.69
N LYS A 5 23.60 25.82 7.80
CA LYS A 5 23.64 24.99 9.02
C LYS A 5 22.35 25.09 9.86
N ALA A 6 21.61 26.19 9.75
CA ALA A 6 20.38 26.41 10.51
C ALA A 6 19.17 25.64 9.94
N SER A 7 19.15 25.41 8.62
CA SER A 7 18.10 24.60 7.96
C SER A 7 18.23 23.11 8.32
N VAL A 8 19.43 22.55 8.26
CA VAL A 8 19.70 21.13 8.59
C VAL A 8 19.34 20.81 10.04
N LYS A 9 19.60 21.74 10.98
CA LYS A 9 19.26 21.55 12.40
C LYS A 9 17.75 21.53 12.64
N LYS A 10 16.99 22.39 11.95
CA LYS A 10 15.51 22.39 12.01
C LYS A 10 14.92 21.12 11.42
N GLU A 11 15.46 20.65 10.30
CA GLU A 11 14.99 19.45 9.62
C GLU A 11 15.16 18.20 10.50
N LYS A 12 16.33 18.04 11.14
CA LYS A 12 16.57 16.94 12.09
C LYS A 12 15.62 16.97 13.29
N ILE A 13 15.30 18.15 13.82
CA ILE A 13 14.35 18.29 14.94
C ILE A 13 12.94 17.88 14.49
N ILE A 14 12.51 18.31 13.31
CA ILE A 14 11.19 17.93 12.76
C ILE A 14 11.10 16.41 12.61
N TRP A 15 12.12 15.78 12.02
CA TRP A 15 12.14 14.32 11.84
C TRP A 15 12.18 13.56 13.17
N LEU A 16 12.94 14.02 14.16
CA LEU A 16 12.97 13.43 15.51
C LEU A 16 11.62 13.52 16.21
N THR A 17 10.92 14.65 16.10
CA THR A 17 9.59 14.82 16.69
C THR A 17 8.56 13.93 16.01
N VAL A 18 8.57 13.86 14.68
CA VAL A 18 7.68 12.97 13.91
C VAL A 18 7.92 11.52 14.30
N LEU A 19 9.18 11.09 14.39
CA LEU A 19 9.54 9.73 14.80
C LEU A 19 9.07 9.43 16.22
N GLY A 20 9.27 10.36 17.16
CA GLY A 20 8.82 10.25 18.54
C GLY A 20 7.30 10.09 18.65
N CYS A 21 6.53 10.89 17.91
CA CYS A 21 5.06 10.78 17.85
C CYS A 21 4.59 9.45 17.24
N LEU A 22 5.31 8.93 16.24
CA LEU A 22 4.99 7.64 15.62
C LEU A 22 5.23 6.48 16.59
N VAL A 23 6.37 6.50 17.30
CA VAL A 23 6.71 5.47 18.30
C VAL A 23 5.73 5.47 19.47
N SER A 24 5.39 6.65 20.00
CA SER A 24 4.44 6.76 21.11
C SER A 24 3.04 6.28 20.70
N TYR A 25 2.60 6.60 19.48
CA TYR A 25 1.35 6.09 18.93
C TYR A 25 1.35 4.56 18.79
N VAL A 26 2.43 3.96 18.29
CA VAL A 26 2.54 2.50 18.15
C VAL A 26 2.48 1.81 19.52
N ILE A 27 3.19 2.33 20.52
CA ILE A 27 3.16 1.81 21.89
C ILE A 27 1.75 1.93 22.47
N PHE A 28 1.11 3.08 22.32
CA PHE A 28 -0.26 3.29 22.79
C PHE A 28 -1.26 2.34 22.13
N ALA A 29 -1.18 2.17 20.81
CA ALA A 29 -2.04 1.25 20.06
C ALA A 29 -1.81 -0.21 20.45
N ALA A 30 -0.56 -0.59 20.76
CA ALA A 30 -0.22 -1.93 21.24
C ALA A 30 -0.77 -2.20 22.65
N LEU A 31 -0.76 -1.21 23.53
CA LEU A 31 -1.23 -1.35 24.92
C LEU A 31 -2.76 -1.29 25.05
N THR A 32 -3.43 -0.49 24.24
CA THR A 32 -4.88 -0.24 24.35
C THR A 32 -5.72 -1.08 23.40
N GLY A 33 -5.12 -1.66 22.37
CA GLY A 33 -5.84 -2.35 21.29
C GLY A 33 -6.67 -1.43 20.39
N ILE A 34 -6.69 -0.12 20.66
CA ILE A 34 -7.43 0.88 19.90
C ILE A 34 -6.66 1.19 18.62
N LYS A 35 -7.14 0.62 17.50
CA LYS A 35 -6.61 0.91 16.16
C LYS A 35 -7.30 2.16 15.64
N ILE A 36 -6.56 3.14 15.12
CA ILE A 36 -7.17 4.30 14.45
C ILE A 36 -8.17 3.79 13.40
N PRO A 37 -9.47 4.10 13.54
CA PRO A 37 -10.44 3.73 12.52
C PRO A 37 -10.07 4.45 11.23
N CYS A 38 -10.25 3.79 10.09
CA CYS A 38 -9.98 4.38 8.79
C CYS A 38 -10.72 5.71 8.66
N PHE A 39 -9.99 6.83 8.59
CA PHE A 39 -10.54 8.18 8.52
C PHE A 39 -11.57 8.32 7.38
N TYR A 40 -11.30 7.69 6.24
CA TYR A 40 -12.21 7.68 5.09
C TYR A 40 -13.52 6.93 5.38
N TYR A 41 -13.46 5.82 6.11
CA TYR A 41 -14.67 5.08 6.49
C TYR A 41 -15.48 5.86 7.52
N THR A 42 -14.82 6.48 8.51
CA THR A 42 -15.51 7.25 9.56
C THR A 42 -16.09 8.57 9.03
N LYS A 43 -15.43 9.22 8.07
CA LYS A 43 -15.87 10.54 7.56
C LYS A 43 -16.78 10.45 6.34
N PHE A 44 -16.51 9.52 5.42
CA PHE A 44 -17.23 9.41 4.15
C PHE A 44 -18.07 8.13 4.03
N GLY A 45 -17.97 7.18 4.98
CA GLY A 45 -18.61 5.86 4.87
C GLY A 45 -17.94 4.95 3.82
N VAL A 46 -16.85 5.41 3.20
CA VAL A 46 -16.22 4.77 2.06
C VAL A 46 -15.12 3.81 2.51
N LYS A 47 -15.14 2.56 2.04
CA LYS A 47 -14.04 1.61 2.29
C LYS A 47 -12.79 2.06 1.50
N CYS A 48 -11.83 2.69 2.18
CA CYS A 48 -10.59 3.12 1.54
C CYS A 48 -9.83 1.92 0.94
N PRO A 49 -9.42 1.98 -0.35
CA PRO A 49 -8.67 0.91 -0.99
C PRO A 49 -7.32 0.67 -0.28
N GLY A 50 -6.72 1.72 0.30
CA GLY A 50 -5.47 1.64 1.05
C GLY A 50 -5.55 0.74 2.29
N CYS A 51 -6.58 0.88 3.12
CA CYS A 51 -6.70 0.09 4.35
C CYS A 51 -6.89 -1.41 4.08
N GLY A 52 -7.61 -1.78 3.00
CA GLY A 52 -7.77 -3.17 2.58
C GLY A 52 -6.45 -3.77 2.08
N VAL A 53 -5.66 -3.00 1.32
CA VAL A 53 -4.33 -3.41 0.84
C VAL A 53 -3.35 -3.56 2.00
N THR A 54 -3.34 -2.64 2.98
CA THR A 54 -2.48 -2.77 4.16
C THR A 54 -2.80 -4.03 4.97
N ARG A 55 -4.07 -4.36 5.18
CA ARG A 55 -4.46 -5.59 5.90
C ARG A 55 -4.15 -6.86 5.12
N MET A 56 -4.28 -6.83 3.79
CA MET A 56 -3.86 -7.90 2.91
C MET A 56 -2.35 -8.17 3.08
N PHE A 57 -1.51 -7.14 2.93
CA PHE A 57 -0.05 -7.30 3.11
C PHE A 57 0.32 -7.71 4.52
N LEU A 58 -0.33 -7.17 5.54
CA LEU A 58 -0.08 -7.58 6.93
C LEU A 58 -0.40 -9.07 7.12
N SER A 59 -1.49 -9.58 6.54
CA SER A 59 -1.82 -11.01 6.61
C SER A 59 -0.84 -11.87 5.83
N MET A 60 -0.37 -11.40 4.67
CA MET A 60 0.70 -12.07 3.91
C MET A 60 2.01 -12.16 4.69
N ILE A 61 2.39 -11.12 5.45
CA ILE A 61 3.57 -11.16 6.32
C ILE A 61 3.42 -12.21 7.43
N HIS A 62 2.20 -12.39 7.94
CA HIS A 62 1.88 -13.46 8.90
C HIS A 62 1.67 -14.83 8.22
N LEU A 63 1.94 -14.95 6.91
CA LEU A 63 1.75 -16.17 6.10
C LEU A 63 0.29 -16.67 6.05
N ASP A 64 -0.68 -15.82 6.39
CA ASP A 64 -2.10 -16.11 6.29
C ASP A 64 -2.65 -15.62 4.94
N PHE A 65 -2.46 -16.46 3.92
CA PHE A 65 -2.92 -16.18 2.56
C PHE A 65 -4.45 -16.23 2.44
N TYR A 66 -5.12 -17.04 3.26
CA TYR A 66 -6.57 -17.16 3.24
C TYR A 66 -7.18 -15.82 3.65
N THR A 67 -6.78 -15.28 4.80
CA THR A 67 -7.27 -14.00 5.28
C THR A 67 -6.80 -12.85 4.39
N ALA A 68 -5.59 -12.91 3.82
CA ALA A 68 -5.12 -11.92 2.86
C ALA A 68 -6.04 -11.82 1.62
N PHE A 69 -6.44 -12.95 1.06
CA PHE A 69 -7.34 -13.01 -0.08
C PHE A 69 -8.70 -12.37 0.25
N TRP A 70 -9.27 -12.70 1.40
CA TRP A 70 -10.56 -12.12 1.82
C TRP A 70 -10.51 -10.62 2.09
N PHE A 71 -9.36 -10.07 2.49
CA PHE A 71 -9.23 -8.63 2.68
C PHE A 71 -9.28 -7.85 1.37
N ASN A 72 -8.65 -8.33 0.31
CA ASN A 72 -8.69 -7.67 -1.00
C ASN A 72 -8.34 -8.65 -2.14
N PRO A 73 -9.31 -9.42 -2.66
CA PRO A 73 -9.01 -10.51 -3.58
C PRO A 73 -8.44 -10.01 -4.91
N ILE A 74 -8.92 -8.88 -5.42
CA ILE A 74 -8.42 -8.27 -6.67
C ILE A 74 -6.98 -7.80 -6.51
N MET A 75 -6.67 -7.07 -5.43
CA MET A 75 -5.29 -6.61 -5.21
C MET A 75 -4.34 -7.75 -4.89
N PHE A 76 -4.84 -8.82 -4.25
CA PHE A 76 -4.05 -10.03 -4.01
C PHE A 76 -3.66 -10.70 -5.32
N ILE A 77 -4.61 -10.91 -6.23
CA ILE A 77 -4.32 -11.49 -7.56
C ILE A 77 -3.38 -10.59 -8.37
N LEU A 78 -3.65 -9.28 -8.40
CA LEU A 78 -2.79 -8.32 -9.10
C LEU A 78 -1.35 -8.35 -8.56
N PHE A 79 -1.17 -8.48 -7.24
CA PHE A 79 0.15 -8.58 -6.63
C PHE A 79 0.95 -9.77 -7.21
N PHE A 80 0.36 -10.96 -7.29
CA PHE A 80 1.06 -12.13 -7.84
C PHE A 80 1.30 -12.02 -9.35
N ILE A 81 0.37 -11.42 -10.11
CA ILE A 81 0.57 -11.15 -11.54
C ILE A 81 1.77 -10.22 -11.75
N TRP A 82 1.86 -9.14 -10.99
CA TRP A 82 2.98 -8.20 -11.08
C TRP A 82 4.30 -8.81 -10.59
N LEU A 83 4.25 -9.65 -9.56
CA LEU A 83 5.42 -10.42 -9.10
C LEU A 83 5.93 -11.35 -10.22
N PHE A 84 5.02 -12.05 -10.90
CA PHE A 84 5.33 -12.92 -12.02
C PHE A 84 5.94 -12.14 -13.20
N ILE A 85 5.32 -11.03 -13.61
CA ILE A 85 5.83 -10.16 -14.68
C ILE A 85 7.23 -9.63 -14.30
N ALA A 86 7.42 -9.16 -13.06
CA ALA A 86 8.71 -8.67 -12.59
C ALA A 86 9.78 -9.76 -12.62
N PHE A 87 9.45 -10.97 -12.17
CA PHE A 87 10.37 -12.12 -12.21
C PHE A 87 10.84 -12.39 -13.65
N PHE A 88 9.93 -12.45 -14.63
CA PHE A 88 10.30 -12.66 -16.03
C PHE A 88 10.95 -11.45 -16.69
N TYR A 89 10.67 -10.23 -16.22
CA TYR A 89 11.33 -9.03 -16.68
C TYR A 89 12.82 -9.02 -16.30
N PHE A 90 13.14 -9.35 -15.04
CA PHE A 90 14.52 -9.32 -14.51
C PHE A 90 15.30 -10.60 -14.82
N TRP A 91 14.73 -11.78 -14.55
CA TRP A 91 15.41 -13.07 -14.70
C TRP A 91 15.06 -13.82 -15.99
N GLY A 92 13.96 -13.47 -16.65
CA GLY A 92 13.50 -14.14 -17.85
C GLY A 92 14.28 -13.77 -19.11
N ARG A 93 14.40 -14.75 -20.02
CA ARG A 93 14.94 -14.57 -21.37
C ARG A 93 13.85 -14.14 -22.39
N PHE A 94 12.59 -14.10 -21.97
CA PHE A 94 11.46 -13.79 -22.84
C PHE A 94 11.38 -12.29 -23.16
N ALA A 95 11.60 -11.94 -24.43
CA ALA A 95 11.51 -10.55 -24.92
C ALA A 95 10.11 -9.93 -24.75
N PHE A 96 9.07 -10.77 -24.68
CA PHE A 96 7.68 -10.35 -24.50
C PHE A 96 7.47 -9.53 -23.22
N PHE A 97 7.96 -10.00 -22.07
CA PHE A 97 7.79 -9.28 -20.79
C PHE A 97 8.56 -7.96 -20.72
N LYS A 98 9.55 -7.78 -21.59
CA LYS A 98 10.32 -6.53 -21.72
C LYS A 98 9.68 -5.54 -22.69
N ASN A 99 8.64 -5.95 -23.41
CA ASN A 99 7.96 -5.10 -24.38
C ASN A 99 7.22 -3.95 -23.64
N PRO A 100 7.55 -2.68 -23.94
CA PRO A 100 6.96 -1.53 -23.26
C PRO A 100 5.45 -1.39 -23.53
N LEU A 101 4.95 -1.84 -24.69
CA LEU A 101 3.52 -1.85 -25.00
C LEU A 101 2.78 -2.84 -24.09
N PHE A 102 3.32 -4.06 -23.93
CA PHE A 102 2.77 -5.07 -23.04
C PHE A 102 2.69 -4.58 -21.59
N LEU A 103 3.79 -4.01 -21.06
CA LEU A 103 3.84 -3.48 -19.70
C LEU A 103 2.85 -2.33 -19.49
N LYS A 104 2.75 -1.40 -20.46
CA LYS A 104 1.78 -0.30 -20.42
C LYS A 104 0.35 -0.79 -20.44
N CYS A 105 0.00 -1.70 -21.35
CA CYS A 105 -1.35 -2.29 -21.41
C CYS A 105 -1.69 -3.03 -20.11
N SER A 106 -0.78 -3.86 -19.60
CA SER A 106 -0.99 -4.59 -18.34
C SER A 106 -1.20 -3.65 -17.15
N LEU A 107 -0.45 -2.55 -17.07
CA LEU A 107 -0.64 -1.50 -16.06
C LEU A 107 -1.99 -0.81 -16.16
N ILE A 108 -2.38 -0.37 -17.36
CA ILE A 108 -3.66 0.30 -17.57
C ILE A 108 -4.82 -0.64 -17.19
N ILE A 109 -4.77 -1.89 -17.64
CA ILE A 109 -5.79 -2.91 -17.30
C ILE A 109 -5.85 -3.12 -15.78
N SER A 110 -4.71 -3.24 -15.11
CA SER A 110 -4.63 -3.39 -13.65
C SER A 110 -5.28 -2.21 -12.91
N LEU A 111 -5.02 -0.99 -13.35
CA LEU A 111 -5.58 0.23 -12.77
C LEU A 111 -7.09 0.33 -12.98
N VAL A 112 -7.58 -0.02 -14.18
CA VAL A 112 -9.02 -0.04 -14.48
C VAL A 112 -9.73 -1.08 -13.62
N ILE A 113 -9.21 -2.30 -13.53
CA ILE A 113 -9.79 -3.36 -12.69
C ILE A 113 -9.81 -2.93 -11.21
N ALA A 114 -8.71 -2.39 -10.70
CA ALA A 114 -8.63 -1.91 -9.32
C ALA A 114 -9.61 -0.76 -9.05
N GLY A 115 -9.77 0.16 -10.02
CA GLY A 115 -10.73 1.26 -9.95
C GLY A 115 -12.17 0.77 -9.91
N ILE A 116 -12.56 -0.12 -10.84
CA ILE A 116 -13.90 -0.71 -10.87
C ILE A 116 -14.20 -1.46 -9.58
N PHE A 117 -13.28 -2.30 -9.11
CA PHE A 117 -13.46 -3.02 -7.85
C PHE A 117 -13.61 -2.07 -6.65
N GLY A 118 -12.81 -0.99 -6.62
CA GLY A 118 -12.92 0.04 -5.60
C GLY A 118 -14.30 0.71 -5.58
N ILE A 119 -14.85 1.00 -6.75
CA ILE A 119 -16.21 1.55 -6.90
C ILE A 119 -17.23 0.52 -6.44
N VAL A 120 -17.23 -0.70 -6.98
CA VAL A 120 -18.20 -1.74 -6.64
C VAL A 120 -18.22 -2.03 -5.14
N ARG A 121 -17.05 -2.18 -4.51
CA ARG A 121 -16.90 -2.45 -3.07
C ARG A 121 -17.39 -1.30 -2.18
N ASN A 122 -17.49 -0.10 -2.74
CA ASN A 122 -17.89 1.08 -2.02
C ASN A 122 -19.38 1.40 -2.15
N PHE A 123 -19.99 1.05 -3.27
CA PHE A 123 -21.40 1.34 -3.57
C PHE A 123 -22.33 0.13 -3.36
N TYR A 124 -21.79 -1.08 -3.26
CA TYR A 124 -22.47 -2.33 -2.92
C TYR A 124 -21.79 -2.99 -1.72
#